data_AF-A0A7C4MUP6-F1
#
_entry.id   AF-A0A7C4MUP6-F1
#
_cell.length_a   1.000
_cell.length_b   1.000
_cell.length_c   1.000
_cell.angle_alpha   90.00
_cell.angle_beta   90.00
_cell.angle_gamma   90.00
#
_symmetry.space_group_name_H-M   'P 1'
#
loop_
_entity.id
_entity.type
_entity.pdbx_description
1 polymer ?
#
loop_
_entity_poly.entity_id
_entity_poly.type
_entity_poly.pdbx_seq_one_letter_code
_entity_poly.pdbx_strand_id
1 'polypeptide(L)' 'MAVVVGDPWQGQGIGQALCLHCLKIAKEIGIKKMWMEILKVNSRMLSRAEKMGFSKASSDEDSVKVLLEL' A
#
# COMPACT_ATOMS: atom_id res chain seq x y z
N MET A 1 -4.47 2.29 -4.94
CA MET A 1 -3.41 3.33 -4.89
C MET A 1 -2.14 2.77 -5.52
N ALA A 2 -1.35 3.58 -6.24
CA ALA A 2 -0.06 3.18 -6.79
C ALA A 2 1.01 4.24 -6.47
N VAL A 3 2.22 3.80 -6.10
CA VAL A 3 3.36 4.66 -5.77
C VAL A 3 4.63 4.06 -6.38
N VAL A 4 5.44 4.88 -7.02
CA VAL A 4 6.74 4.50 -7.59
C VAL A 4 7.81 5.41 -6.99
N VAL A 5 8.95 4.82 -6.61
CA VAL A 5 10.11 5.54 -6.07
C VAL A 5 11.33 5.12 -6.88
N GLY A 6 12.03 6.09 -7.45
CA GLY A 6 13.24 5.83 -8.23
C GLY A 6 14.32 5.13 -7.39
N ASP A 7 15.10 4.26 -8.03
CA ASP A 7 16.05 3.36 -7.36
C ASP A 7 17.00 4.05 -6.37
N PRO A 8 17.60 5.22 -6.66
CA PRO A 8 18.50 5.90 -5.71
C PRO A 8 17.83 6.31 -4.40
N TRP A 9 16.51 6.43 -4.40
CA TRP A 9 15.69 6.93 -3.30
C TRP A 9 14.96 5.82 -2.56
N GLN A 10 15.11 4.56 -3.01
CA GLN A 10 14.54 3.42 -2.31
C GLN A 10 15.26 3.18 -0.98
N GLY A 11 14.56 2.58 -0.02
CA GLY A 11 15.11 2.34 1.32
C GLY A 11 15.09 3.51 2.29
N GLN A 12 14.86 4.74 1.80
CA GLN A 12 14.85 5.94 2.63
C GLN A 12 13.47 6.28 3.24
N GLY A 13 12.49 5.39 3.11
CA GLY A 13 11.14 5.59 3.66
C GLY A 13 10.20 6.48 2.82
N ILE A 14 10.67 7.01 1.68
CA ILE A 14 9.88 7.91 0.81
C ILE A 14 8.55 7.29 0.36
N GLY A 15 8.57 6.04 -0.11
CA GLY A 15 7.33 5.36 -0.53
C GLY A 15 6.31 5.21 0.60
N GLN A 16 6.76 5.02 1.84
CA GLN A 16 5.88 4.96 3.00
C GLN A 16 5.29 6.33 3.33
N ALA A 17 6.11 7.39 3.28
CA ALA A 17 5.64 8.76 3.51
C ALA A 17 4.56 9.16 2.49
N LEU A 18 4.78 8.84 1.21
CA LEU A 18 3.80 9.08 0.14
C LEU A 18 2.50 8.31 0.40
N CYS A 19 2.57 7.01 0.69
CA CYS A 19 1.38 6.20 0.99
C CYS A 19 0.60 6.75 2.20
N LEU A 20 1.28 7.12 3.29
CA LEU A 20 0.64 7.71 4.48
C LEU A 20 -0.05 9.05 4.16
N HIS A 21 0.57 9.87 3.32
CA HIS A 21 0.00 11.14 2.90
C HIS A 21 -1.27 10.93 2.06
N CYS A 22 -1.25 10.00 1.11
CA CYS A 22 -2.43 9.63 0.32
C CYS A 22 -3.56 9.09 1.21
N LEU A 23 -3.24 8.27 2.22
CA LEU A 23 -4.22 7.76 3.19
C LEU A 23 -4.87 8.88 4.01
N LYS A 24 -4.07 9.87 4.42
CA LYS A 24 -4.57 11.07 5.12
C LYS A 24 -5.58 11.83 4.25
N ILE A 25 -5.20 12.14 3.00
CA ILE A 25 -6.10 12.85 2.06
C ILE A 25 -7.36 12.03 1.81
N ALA A 26 -7.23 10.71 1.61
CA ALA A 26 -8.37 9.83 1.37
C ALA A 26 -9.39 9.88 2.51
N LYS A 27 -8.93 9.91 3.77
CA LYS A 27 -9.81 10.10 4.94
C LYS A 27 -10.47 11.48 4.93
N GLU A 28 -9.71 12.54 4.65
CA GLU A 28 -10.20 13.93 4.65
C GLU A 28 -11.31 14.16 3.60
N ILE A 29 -11.21 13.52 2.43
CA ILE A 29 -12.23 13.62 1.37
C ILE A 29 -13.37 12.58 1.51
N GLY A 30 -13.36 11.78 2.57
CA GLY A 30 -14.45 10.86 2.91
C GLY A 30 -14.42 9.50 2.21
N ILE A 31 -13.29 9.08 1.65
CA ILE A 31 -13.13 7.70 1.12
C ILE A 31 -13.26 6.72 2.29
N LYS A 32 -14.09 5.68 2.11
CA LYS A 32 -14.34 4.66 3.13
C LYS A 32 -13.41 3.45 3.05
N LYS A 33 -12.95 3.11 1.84
CA LYS A 33 -12.15 1.91 1.60
C LYS A 33 -11.04 2.20 0.61
N MET A 34 -9.87 1.64 0.87
CA MET A 34 -8.75 1.65 -0.06
C MET A 34 -8.25 0.24 -0.28
N TRP A 35 -8.01 -0.13 -1.54
CA TRP A 35 -7.40 -1.40 -1.89
C TRP A 35 -6.11 -1.20 -2.68
N MET A 36 -5.24 -2.21 -2.60
CA MET A 36 -4.01 -2.31 -3.38
C MET A 36 -3.84 -3.74 -3.87
N GLU A 37 -3.22 -3.89 -5.03
CA GLU A 37 -2.81 -5.16 -5.58
C GLU A 37 -1.28 -5.21 -5.60
N ILE A 38 -0.72 -6.22 -4.95
CA ILE A 38 0.72 -6.34 -4.70
C ILE A 38 1.17 -7.69 -5.23
N LEU A 39 2.17 -7.69 -6.12
CA LEU A 39 2.79 -8.95 -6.57
C LEU A 39 3.40 -9.71 -5.38
N LYS A 40 3.22 -11.03 -5.33
CA LYS A 40 3.72 -11.89 -4.24
C LYS A 40 5.23 -11.80 -4.07
N VAL A 41 5.95 -11.60 -5.18
CA VAL A 41 7.42 -11.40 -5.17
C VAL A 41 7.84 -10.11 -4.47
N ASN A 42 6.92 -9.13 -4.33
CA ASN A 42 7.17 -7.87 -3.64
C ASN A 42 6.91 -7.99 -2.14
N SER A 43 7.66 -8.90 -1.49
CA SER A 43 7.60 -9.16 -0.04
C SER A 43 7.76 -7.89 0.81
N ARG A 44 8.56 -6.94 0.32
CA ARG A 44 8.77 -5.63 0.95
C ARG A 44 7.48 -4.83 1.01
N MET A 45 6.71 -4.76 -0.09
CA MET A 45 5.45 -4.03 -0.13
C MET A 45 4.36 -4.74 0.67
N LEU A 46 4.34 -6.08 0.66
CA LEU A 46 3.42 -6.86 1.50
C LEU A 46 3.62 -6.57 2.99
N SER A 47 4.85 -6.65 3.49
CA SER A 47 5.17 -6.32 4.89
C SER A 47 4.83 -4.87 5.24
N ARG A 48 5.04 -3.92 4.30
CA ARG A 48 4.64 -2.53 4.50
C ARG A 48 3.12 -2.36 4.57
N ALA A 49 2.38 -3.01 3.69
CA ALA A 49 0.92 -2.95 3.67
C ALA A 49 0.34 -3.45 5.00
N GLU A 50 0.83 -4.58 5.51
CA GLU A 50 0.43 -5.12 6.83
C GLU A 50 0.73 -4.10 7.95
N LYS A 51 1.92 -3.49 7.96
CA LYS A 51 2.28 -2.43 8.93
C LYS A 51 1.43 -1.17 8.83
N MET A 52 0.83 -0.90 7.67
CA MET A 52 -0.07 0.23 7.44
C MET A 52 -1.52 -0.10 7.77
N GLY A 53 -1.81 -1.31 8.29
CA GLY A 53 -3.14 -1.74 8.71
C GLY A 53 -3.97 -2.40 7.59
N PHE A 54 -3.39 -2.62 6.41
CA PHE A 54 -4.10 -3.33 5.36
C PHE A 54 -4.25 -4.81 5.72
N SER A 55 -5.44 -5.34 5.52
CA SER A 55 -5.77 -6.75 5.66
C SER A 55 -5.78 -7.44 4.30
N LYS A 56 -5.38 -8.71 4.22
CA LYS A 56 -5.48 -9.50 2.99
C LYS A 56 -6.95 -9.73 2.67
N ALA A 57 -7.37 -9.33 1.47
CA ALA A 57 -8.76 -9.47 1.00
C ALA A 57 -8.90 -10.66 0.05
N SER A 58 -7.95 -10.84 -0.88
CA SER A 58 -7.86 -12.01 -1.74
C SER A 58 -6.43 -12.22 -2.24
N SER A 59 -6.15 -13.41 -2.75
CA SER A 59 -4.88 -13.75 -3.40
C SER A 59 -5.19 -14.45 -4.71
N ASP A 60 -4.50 -14.02 -5.76
CA ASP A 60 -4.47 -14.69 -7.06
C ASP A 60 -3.18 -15.51 -7.20
N GLU A 61 -2.83 -16.02 -8.40
CA GLU A 61 -1.61 -16.80 -8.63
C GLU A 61 -0.36 -15.98 -8.34
N ASP A 62 -0.30 -14.74 -8.82
CA ASP A 62 0.89 -13.89 -8.74
C ASP A 62 0.73 -12.66 -7.84
N SER A 63 -0.50 -12.30 -7.46
CA SER A 63 -0.79 -11.08 -6.70
C SER A 63 -1.59 -11.34 -5.43
N VAL A 64 -1.50 -10.39 -4.50
CA VAL A 64 -2.29 -10.32 -3.27
C VAL A 64 -3.01 -9.00 -3.26
N LYS A 65 -4.34 -9.04 -3.14
CA LYS A 65 -5.17 -7.86 -2.92
C LYS A 65 -5.32 -7.63 -1.43
N VAL A 66 -5.03 -6.41 -1.02
CA VAL A 66 -5.12 -5.97 0.37
C VAL A 66 -6.10 -4.80 0.48
N LEU A 67 -6.86 -4.76 1.56
CA LEU A 67 -7.92 -3.78 1.82
C LEU A 67 -7.66 -3.08 3.16
N LEU A 68 -7.87 -1.77 3.18
CA LEU A 68 -7.91 -0.94 4.38
C LEU A 68 -9.25 -0.21 4.43
N GLU A 69 -9.93 -0.34 5.56
CA GLU A 69 -11.06 0.50 5.92
C GLU A 69 -10.50 1.82 6.50
N LEU A 70 -10.94 2.97 5.97
CA LEU A 70 -10.39 4.30 6.29
C LEU A 70 -11.19 5.05 7.36
#